data_AF-A0A6A4CGQ4-F1
#
_entry.id   AF-A0A6A4CGQ4-F1
#
_cell.length_a   1.000
_cell.length_b   1.000
_cell.length_c   1.000
_cell.angle_alpha   90.00
_cell.angle_beta   90.00
_cell.angle_gamma   90.00
#
_symmetry.space_group_name_H-M   'P 1'
#
loop_
_entity.id
_entity.type
_entity.pdbx_description
1 polymer ?
#
loop_
_entity_poly.entity_id
_entity_poly.type
_entity_poly.pdbx_seq_one_letter_code
_entity_poly.pdbx_strand_id
1 'polypeptide(L)'
;MSLFSRRKNPDQLVKLLKDALVDPSAPAKPSKDGTAVEEVTKRLSEMKLLLYGDGEQEAKPEKCAQLAELLIASGLVPKLITGLDKLPFEARKQFAQVYNNLMRRDLAGFVSYVERKPEILSALVAGYENPEVALNCGTMLRESIRHEILAGKILYSPDLWKFFDVYVHLPNFEVGSDAFATFKDLFTRHKTLAATFFTSNFDVVFAKYNCLLMSENYVTRRQSLKLLGEILLDRSNFDVMMTYIGEKENLKMMMNLLRDTSANIQFEAFHVFKVFVANPKKPEAISQILVNNRDKLIAYLKNFQNSKEDPQFIEEKALLIRTLEGLKVGEATAETPPAPSSQ
;
A
#
# COMPACT_ATOMS: atom_id res chain seq x y z
N MET A 1 37.16 -24.35 -30.17
CA MET A 1 37.24 -22.91 -29.82
C MET A 1 36.60 -22.71 -28.45
N SER A 2 37.42 -22.65 -27.40
CA SER A 2 36.98 -22.47 -26.02
C SER A 2 37.17 -21.01 -25.62
N LEU A 3 36.07 -20.25 -25.50
CA LEU A 3 36.08 -18.86 -25.04
C LEU A 3 35.10 -18.73 -23.87
N PHE A 4 35.39 -19.46 -22.79
CA PHE A 4 34.85 -19.14 -21.47
C PHE A 4 35.28 -17.71 -21.13
N SER A 5 34.40 -16.75 -21.36
CA SER A 5 34.52 -15.43 -20.74
C SER A 5 34.46 -15.67 -19.23
N ARG A 6 35.60 -15.57 -18.56
CA ARG A 6 35.72 -15.74 -17.10
C ARG A 6 34.69 -14.81 -16.45
N ARG A 7 33.67 -15.38 -15.78
CA ARG A 7 32.68 -14.58 -15.05
C ARG A 7 33.43 -13.68 -14.07
N LYS A 8 33.17 -12.37 -14.12
CA LYS A 8 33.82 -11.40 -13.25
C LYS A 8 33.47 -11.71 -11.80
N ASN A 9 34.45 -11.54 -10.90
CA ASN A 9 34.22 -11.69 -9.47
C ASN A 9 33.57 -10.42 -8.89
N PRO A 10 32.90 -10.53 -7.73
CA PRO A 10 32.19 -9.41 -7.10
C PRO A 10 33.00 -8.11 -7.00
N ASP A 11 34.26 -8.17 -6.57
CA ASP A 11 35.15 -7.00 -6.44
C ASP A 11 35.31 -6.23 -7.76
N GLN A 12 35.51 -6.98 -8.85
CA GLN A 12 35.67 -6.41 -10.18
C GLN A 12 34.37 -5.76 -10.65
N LEU A 13 33.22 -6.39 -10.39
CA LEU A 13 31.91 -5.85 -10.77
C LEU A 13 31.62 -4.54 -10.06
N VAL A 14 31.81 -4.47 -8.74
CA VAL A 14 31.55 -3.27 -7.95
C VAL A 14 32.51 -2.14 -8.33
N LYS A 15 33.80 -2.44 -8.51
CA LYS A 15 34.78 -1.45 -8.97
C LYS A 15 34.40 -0.87 -10.33
N LEU A 16 34.12 -1.73 -11.31
CA LEU A 16 33.76 -1.29 -12.66
C LEU A 16 32.43 -0.53 -12.69
N LEU A 17 31.45 -0.88 -11.85
CA LEU A 17 30.21 -0.12 -11.72
C LEU A 17 30.48 1.26 -11.14
N LYS A 18 31.33 1.35 -10.11
CA LYS A 18 31.73 2.63 -9.52
C LYS A 18 32.40 3.52 -10.56
N ASP A 19 33.36 2.99 -11.32
CA ASP A 19 34.08 3.75 -12.35
C ASP A 19 33.12 4.24 -13.46
N ALA A 20 32.18 3.38 -13.89
CA ALA A 20 31.18 3.73 -14.90
C ALA A 20 30.17 4.82 -14.44
N LEU A 21 29.92 4.93 -13.13
CA LEU A 21 29.03 5.97 -12.58
C LEU A 21 29.73 7.33 -12.40
N VAL A 22 31.07 7.37 -12.39
CA VAL A 22 31.84 8.62 -12.27
C VAL A 22 31.92 9.38 -13.58
N ASP A 23 31.92 8.68 -14.72
CA ASP A 23 31.93 9.26 -16.06
C ASP A 23 30.75 8.73 -16.91
N PRO A 24 29.52 9.26 -16.70
CA PRO A 24 28.34 8.88 -17.48
C PRO A 24 28.45 9.25 -18.97
N SER A 25 29.37 10.15 -19.33
CA SER A 25 29.65 10.56 -20.71
C SER A 25 30.60 9.62 -21.46
N ALA A 26 31.17 8.63 -20.78
CA ALA A 26 32.04 7.65 -21.40
C ALA A 26 31.28 6.91 -22.53
N PRO A 27 31.81 6.89 -23.77
CA PRO A 27 31.12 6.30 -24.90
C PRO A 27 30.84 4.80 -24.67
N ALA A 28 29.63 4.38 -25.03
CA ALA A 28 29.22 2.98 -24.99
C ALA A 28 30.23 2.12 -25.75
N LYS A 29 30.68 1.02 -25.14
CA LYS A 29 31.65 0.12 -25.77
C LYS A 29 30.93 -0.96 -26.58
N PRO A 30 31.45 -1.36 -27.75
CA PRO A 30 30.89 -2.46 -28.50
C PRO A 30 31.00 -3.76 -27.69
N SER A 31 29.89 -4.49 -27.60
CA SER A 31 29.81 -5.83 -27.05
C SER A 31 30.38 -6.87 -28.02
N LYS A 32 30.36 -8.15 -27.63
CA LYS A 32 30.85 -9.26 -28.46
C LYS A 32 30.03 -9.46 -29.74
N ASP A 33 28.77 -9.04 -29.72
CA ASP A 33 27.81 -9.03 -30.82
C ASP A 33 27.83 -7.71 -31.62
N GLY A 34 28.74 -6.78 -31.30
CA GLY A 34 28.91 -5.51 -32.02
C GLY A 34 27.91 -4.43 -31.65
N THR A 35 27.02 -4.68 -30.67
CA THR A 35 26.05 -3.69 -30.19
C THR A 35 26.73 -2.73 -29.19
N ALA A 36 26.40 -1.44 -29.26
CA ALA A 36 26.88 -0.47 -28.29
C ALA A 36 26.17 -0.73 -26.95
N VAL A 37 26.92 -1.09 -25.90
CA VAL A 37 26.35 -1.33 -24.57
C VAL A 37 26.91 -0.32 -23.59
N GLU A 38 26.02 0.39 -22.92
CA GLU A 38 26.38 1.25 -21.79
C GLU A 38 26.94 0.41 -20.65
N GLU A 39 28.11 0.80 -20.15
CA GLU A 39 28.83 -0.04 -19.20
C GLU A 39 28.04 -0.24 -17.91
N VAL A 40 27.30 0.77 -17.42
CA VAL A 40 26.43 0.64 -16.23
C VAL A 40 25.40 -0.48 -16.41
N THR A 41 24.65 -0.48 -17.53
CA THR A 41 23.66 -1.53 -17.87
C THR A 41 24.32 -2.91 -17.87
N LYS A 42 25.49 -3.02 -18.49
CA LYS A 42 26.25 -4.27 -18.57
C LYS A 42 26.70 -4.76 -17.20
N ARG A 43 27.22 -3.87 -16.34
CA ARG A 43 27.66 -4.23 -14.98
C ARG A 43 26.47 -4.72 -14.14
N LEU A 44 25.34 -4.01 -14.18
CA LEU A 44 24.13 -4.37 -13.44
C LEU A 44 23.54 -5.70 -13.90
N SER A 45 23.54 -5.95 -15.22
CA SER A 45 23.11 -7.24 -15.78
C SER A 45 24.00 -8.40 -15.33
N GLU A 46 25.33 -8.21 -15.31
CA GLU A 46 26.27 -9.21 -14.79
C GLU A 46 26.10 -9.44 -13.27
N MET A 47 25.84 -8.39 -12.49
CA MET A 47 25.51 -8.51 -11.05
C MET A 47 24.22 -9.28 -10.83
N LYS A 48 23.18 -9.01 -11.64
CA LYS A 48 21.94 -9.78 -11.60
C LYS A 48 22.19 -11.25 -11.89
N LEU A 49 22.92 -11.56 -12.97
CA LEU A 49 23.24 -12.93 -13.33
C LEU A 49 23.96 -13.67 -12.19
N LEU A 50 24.85 -12.98 -11.48
CA LEU A 50 25.53 -13.53 -10.31
C LEU A 50 24.55 -13.86 -9.17
N LEU A 51 23.54 -13.02 -8.94
CA LEU A 51 22.56 -13.16 -7.86
C LEU A 51 21.45 -14.18 -8.13
N TYR A 52 21.07 -14.37 -9.40
CA TYR A 52 19.97 -15.25 -9.81
C TYR A 52 20.43 -16.57 -10.43
N GLY A 53 21.68 -16.64 -10.90
CA GLY A 53 22.14 -17.72 -11.78
C GLY A 53 21.68 -17.53 -13.22
N ASP A 54 22.11 -18.42 -14.11
CA ASP A 54 21.79 -18.38 -15.56
C ASP A 54 21.01 -19.61 -16.05
N GLY A 55 20.39 -20.35 -15.14
CA GLY A 55 19.63 -21.58 -15.44
C GLY A 55 20.50 -22.82 -15.57
N GLU A 56 21.76 -22.67 -15.99
CA GLU A 56 22.75 -23.76 -16.02
C GLU A 56 23.62 -23.79 -14.76
N GLN A 57 23.97 -22.62 -14.22
CA GLN A 57 24.71 -22.50 -12.97
C GLN A 57 23.92 -21.73 -11.94
N GLU A 58 23.70 -22.37 -10.78
CA GLU A 58 23.08 -21.73 -9.63
C GLU A 58 23.93 -20.61 -9.05
N ALA A 59 23.26 -19.64 -8.42
CA ALA A 59 23.90 -18.54 -7.73
C ALA A 59 24.66 -19.04 -6.50
N LYS A 60 25.99 -18.85 -6.48
CA LYS A 60 26.83 -19.27 -5.35
C LYS A 60 26.59 -18.36 -4.13
N PRO A 61 26.18 -18.90 -2.96
CA PRO A 61 25.87 -18.10 -1.78
C PRO A 61 27.02 -17.18 -1.35
N GLU A 62 28.27 -17.67 -1.40
CA GLU A 62 29.45 -16.90 -0.99
C GLU A 62 29.66 -15.68 -1.89
N LYS A 63 29.48 -15.85 -3.20
CA LYS A 63 29.59 -14.75 -4.16
C LYS A 63 28.46 -13.74 -4.01
N CYS A 64 27.25 -14.19 -3.68
CA CYS A 64 26.11 -13.31 -3.42
C CYS A 64 26.35 -12.45 -2.17
N ALA A 65 26.81 -13.06 -1.08
CA ALA A 65 27.15 -12.37 0.16
C ALA A 65 28.28 -11.35 -0.08
N GLN A 66 29.36 -11.77 -0.75
CA GLN A 66 30.48 -10.89 -1.07
C GLN A 66 30.04 -9.68 -1.92
N LEU A 67 29.18 -9.89 -2.94
CA LEU A 67 28.65 -8.79 -3.74
C LEU A 67 27.83 -7.81 -2.88
N ALA A 68 27.01 -8.32 -1.98
CA ALA A 68 26.20 -7.50 -1.08
C ALA A 68 27.08 -6.66 -0.14
N GLU A 69 28.09 -7.26 0.50
CA GLU A 69 29.05 -6.56 1.38
C GLU A 69 29.74 -5.42 0.65
N LEU A 70 30.21 -5.66 -0.57
CA LEU A 70 30.89 -4.65 -1.38
C LEU A 70 29.94 -3.52 -1.82
N LEU A 71 28.69 -3.83 -2.17
CA LEU A 71 27.68 -2.82 -2.52
C LEU A 71 27.30 -1.96 -1.29
N ILE A 72 27.18 -2.58 -0.12
CA ILE A 72 26.96 -1.89 1.16
C ILE A 72 28.13 -0.96 1.48
N ALA A 73 29.37 -1.46 1.43
CA ALA A 73 30.57 -0.72 1.79
C ALA A 73 30.89 0.42 0.80
N SER A 74 30.57 0.23 -0.49
CA SER A 74 30.88 1.21 -1.54
C SER A 74 29.94 2.43 -1.55
N GLY A 75 28.78 2.35 -0.89
CA GLY A 75 27.77 3.42 -0.90
C GLY A 75 27.16 3.66 -2.28
N LEU A 76 27.20 2.68 -3.19
CA LEU A 76 26.65 2.80 -4.53
C LEU A 76 25.13 2.74 -4.57
N VAL A 77 24.50 1.97 -3.67
CA VAL A 77 23.05 1.76 -3.66
C VAL A 77 22.27 3.08 -3.53
N PRO A 78 22.54 3.97 -2.55
CA PRO A 78 21.86 5.26 -2.46
C PRO A 78 22.06 6.11 -3.72
N LYS A 79 23.29 6.15 -4.27
CA LYS A 79 23.61 6.92 -5.48
C LYS A 79 22.80 6.45 -6.69
N LEU A 80 22.69 5.14 -6.87
CA LEU A 80 21.91 4.51 -7.95
C LEU A 80 20.41 4.80 -7.82
N ILE A 81 19.87 4.85 -6.60
CA ILE A 81 18.47 5.22 -6.35
C ILE A 81 18.26 6.71 -6.66
N THR A 82 19.11 7.60 -6.14
CA THR A 82 18.96 9.05 -6.35
C THR A 82 19.22 9.51 -7.78
N GLY A 83 19.97 8.73 -8.57
CA GLY A 83 20.28 9.00 -9.97
C GLY A 83 19.59 8.04 -10.94
N LEU A 84 18.52 7.37 -10.51
CA LEU A 84 17.85 6.32 -11.29
C LEU A 84 17.29 6.86 -12.62
N ASP A 85 16.82 8.11 -12.61
CA ASP A 85 16.30 8.84 -13.77
C ASP A 85 17.37 9.08 -14.85
N LYS A 86 18.64 9.18 -14.45
CA LYS A 86 19.78 9.36 -15.37
C LYS A 86 20.25 8.04 -16.00
N LEU A 87 19.79 6.90 -15.49
CA LEU A 87 20.14 5.60 -16.05
C LEU A 87 19.24 5.26 -17.24
N PRO A 88 19.73 4.50 -18.23
CA PRO A 88 18.88 3.95 -19.29
C PRO A 88 17.77 3.08 -18.74
N PHE A 89 16.68 2.98 -19.50
CA PHE A 89 15.53 2.13 -19.16
C PHE A 89 15.94 0.71 -18.71
N GLU A 90 16.82 0.05 -19.47
CA GLU A 90 17.24 -1.31 -19.13
C GLU A 90 18.11 -1.33 -17.86
N ALA A 91 19.00 -0.36 -17.63
CA ALA A 91 19.76 -0.27 -16.39
C ALA A 91 18.86 -0.11 -15.15
N ARG A 92 17.81 0.72 -15.23
CA ARG A 92 16.83 0.90 -14.14
C ARG A 92 16.19 -0.44 -13.75
N LYS A 93 15.79 -1.23 -14.75
CA LYS A 93 15.19 -2.56 -14.57
C LYS A 93 16.18 -3.55 -13.95
N GLN A 94 17.42 -3.59 -14.44
CA GLN A 94 18.46 -4.47 -13.91
C GLN A 94 18.79 -4.12 -12.45
N PHE A 95 18.93 -2.83 -12.14
CA PHE A 95 19.18 -2.38 -10.78
C PHE A 95 18.04 -2.72 -9.82
N ALA A 96 16.78 -2.49 -10.20
CA ALA A 96 15.63 -2.87 -9.38
C ALA A 96 15.62 -4.37 -9.05
N GLN A 97 15.98 -5.24 -10.02
CA GLN A 97 16.10 -6.68 -9.79
C GLN A 97 17.26 -7.02 -8.84
N VAL A 98 18.41 -6.36 -8.97
CA VAL A 98 19.54 -6.51 -8.04
C VAL A 98 19.13 -6.10 -6.62
N TYR A 99 18.55 -4.90 -6.45
CA TYR A 99 18.07 -4.41 -5.16
C TYR A 99 17.06 -5.37 -4.53
N ASN A 100 16.08 -5.83 -5.30
CA ASN A 100 15.05 -6.73 -4.80
C ASN A 100 15.63 -8.08 -4.34
N ASN A 101 16.64 -8.61 -5.03
CA ASN A 101 17.31 -9.84 -4.61
C ASN A 101 18.07 -9.64 -3.28
N LEU A 102 18.83 -8.55 -3.16
CA LEU A 102 19.55 -8.19 -1.93
C LEU A 102 18.60 -8.04 -0.75
N MET A 103 17.50 -7.32 -0.95
CA MET A 103 16.47 -7.06 0.07
C MET A 103 15.72 -8.33 0.47
N ARG A 104 15.28 -9.14 -0.49
CA ARG A 104 14.49 -10.36 -0.24
C ARG A 104 15.26 -11.42 0.54
N ARG A 105 16.55 -11.55 0.26
CA ARG A 105 17.42 -12.57 0.86
C ARG A 105 18.21 -12.06 2.07
N ASP A 106 18.02 -10.80 2.43
CA ASP A 106 18.79 -10.10 3.46
C ASP A 106 20.31 -10.35 3.36
N LEU A 107 20.85 -10.24 2.14
CA LEU A 107 22.24 -10.60 1.89
C LEU A 107 23.19 -9.65 2.64
N ALA A 108 24.06 -10.22 3.47
CA ALA A 108 25.01 -9.47 4.29
C ALA A 108 24.37 -8.40 5.20
N GLY A 109 23.13 -8.65 5.68
CA GLY A 109 22.40 -7.70 6.53
C GLY A 109 21.94 -6.46 5.77
N PHE A 110 21.54 -6.64 4.50
CA PHE A 110 21.06 -5.55 3.64
C PHE A 110 19.84 -4.84 4.24
N VAL A 111 18.96 -5.55 4.95
CA VAL A 111 17.82 -4.95 5.64
C VAL A 111 18.29 -3.97 6.71
N SER A 112 19.23 -4.39 7.57
CA SER A 112 19.82 -3.53 8.61
C SER A 112 20.65 -2.38 8.02
N TYR A 113 21.24 -2.58 6.83
CA TYR A 113 21.89 -1.50 6.09
C TYR A 113 20.87 -0.42 5.68
N VAL A 114 19.74 -0.80 5.09
CA VAL A 114 18.68 0.14 4.69
C VAL A 114 18.02 0.79 5.92
N GLU A 115 17.82 0.03 7.00
CA GLU A 115 17.26 0.56 8.24
C GLU A 115 18.09 1.71 8.83
N ARG A 116 19.43 1.60 8.78
CA ARG A 116 20.37 2.61 9.27
C ARG A 116 20.52 3.82 8.34
N LYS A 117 19.90 3.77 7.15
CA LYS A 117 19.97 4.78 6.10
C LYS A 117 18.57 5.13 5.59
N PRO A 118 17.75 5.83 6.41
CA PRO A 118 16.36 6.13 6.07
C PRO A 118 16.21 6.90 4.75
N GLU A 119 17.24 7.64 4.33
CA GLU A 119 17.28 8.34 3.04
C GLU A 119 17.07 7.41 1.84
N ILE A 120 17.41 6.12 1.96
CA ILE A 120 17.15 5.12 0.92
C ILE A 120 15.64 4.94 0.71
N LEU A 121 14.89 4.75 1.80
CA LEU A 121 13.43 4.59 1.73
C LEU A 121 12.76 5.89 1.27
N SER A 122 13.20 7.04 1.80
CA SER A 122 12.66 8.34 1.37
C SER A 122 12.91 8.63 -0.10
N ALA A 123 14.08 8.26 -0.64
CA ALA A 123 14.36 8.40 -2.08
C ALA A 123 13.49 7.46 -2.93
N LEU A 124 13.23 6.24 -2.48
CA LEU A 124 12.31 5.32 -3.15
C LEU A 124 10.87 5.86 -3.14
N VAL A 125 10.42 6.47 -2.03
CA VAL A 125 9.10 7.10 -1.96
C VAL A 125 9.03 8.31 -2.90
N ALA A 126 10.03 9.20 -2.85
CA ALA A 126 10.12 10.36 -3.74
C ALA A 126 10.19 9.98 -5.23
N GLY A 127 10.58 8.74 -5.55
CA GLY A 127 10.57 8.19 -6.91
C GLY A 127 9.21 8.26 -7.61
N TYR A 128 8.09 8.29 -6.86
CA TYR A 128 6.75 8.48 -7.46
C TYR A 128 6.54 9.87 -8.07
N GLU A 129 7.38 10.86 -7.74
CA GLU A 129 7.35 12.21 -8.32
C GLU A 129 7.88 12.22 -9.77
N ASN A 130 8.61 11.18 -10.19
CA ASN A 130 9.11 11.04 -11.55
C ASN A 130 8.46 9.80 -12.23
N PRO A 131 7.52 10.00 -13.16
CA PRO A 131 6.82 8.91 -13.85
C PRO A 131 7.73 7.89 -14.54
N GLU A 132 8.92 8.28 -14.99
CA GLU A 132 9.81 7.37 -15.73
C GLU A 132 10.51 6.32 -14.85
N VAL A 133 10.58 6.57 -13.54
CA VAL A 133 11.23 5.68 -12.56
C VAL A 133 10.28 5.20 -11.48
N ALA A 134 9.08 5.78 -11.39
CA ALA A 134 8.11 5.49 -10.34
C ALA A 134 7.84 3.99 -10.16
N LEU A 135 7.66 3.23 -11.26
CA LEU A 135 7.41 1.79 -11.18
C LEU A 135 8.65 1.01 -10.70
N ASN A 136 9.86 1.43 -11.06
CA ASN A 136 11.08 0.83 -10.53
C ASN A 136 11.18 1.08 -9.02
N CYS A 137 10.97 2.32 -8.59
CA CYS A 137 10.97 2.69 -7.18
C CYS A 137 9.87 1.97 -6.39
N GLY A 138 8.66 1.88 -6.94
CA GLY A 138 7.53 1.17 -6.34
C GLY A 138 7.83 -0.31 -6.11
N THR A 139 8.45 -1.01 -7.07
CA THR A 139 8.85 -2.41 -6.87
C THR A 139 9.92 -2.58 -5.79
N MET A 140 10.93 -1.71 -5.75
CA MET A 140 11.98 -1.74 -4.72
C MET A 140 11.44 -1.38 -3.33
N LEU A 141 10.52 -0.42 -3.27
CA LEU A 141 9.85 -0.02 -2.04
C LEU A 141 8.97 -1.14 -1.51
N ARG A 142 8.16 -1.76 -2.37
CA ARG A 142 7.31 -2.91 -2.00
C ARG A 142 8.14 -4.12 -1.55
N GLU A 143 9.32 -4.36 -2.12
CA GLU A 143 10.21 -5.41 -1.60
C GLU A 143 10.77 -5.03 -0.22
N SER A 144 11.08 -3.75 0.02
CA SER A 144 11.60 -3.26 1.29
C SER A 144 10.58 -3.40 2.42
N ILE A 145 9.32 -2.99 2.19
CA ILE A 145 8.25 -3.06 3.20
C ILE A 145 7.77 -4.49 3.49
N ARG A 146 8.30 -5.51 2.80
CA ARG A 146 8.12 -6.91 3.23
C ARG A 146 8.74 -7.16 4.60
N HIS A 147 9.72 -6.36 4.99
CA HIS A 147 10.32 -6.39 6.32
C HIS A 147 9.60 -5.40 7.23
N GLU A 148 9.04 -5.91 8.33
CA GLU A 148 8.21 -5.13 9.26
C GLU A 148 8.93 -3.88 9.78
N ILE A 149 10.23 -4.00 10.06
CA ILE A 149 11.06 -2.90 10.55
C ILE A 149 11.13 -1.73 9.55
N LEU A 150 11.22 -2.02 8.24
CA LEU A 150 11.28 -1.00 7.19
C LEU A 150 9.91 -0.43 6.87
N ALA A 151 8.86 -1.26 6.92
CA ALA A 151 7.48 -0.77 6.82
C ALA A 151 7.16 0.22 7.94
N GLY A 152 7.61 -0.07 9.17
CA GLY A 152 7.48 0.82 10.33
C GLY A 152 8.18 2.16 10.11
N LYS A 153 9.38 2.17 9.52
CA LYS A 153 10.08 3.43 9.18
C LYS A 153 9.25 4.34 8.28
N ILE A 154 8.49 3.78 7.33
CA ILE A 154 7.63 4.57 6.44
C ILE A 154 6.36 5.01 7.14
N LEU A 155 5.65 4.08 7.81
CA LEU A 155 4.39 4.37 8.49
C LEU A 155 4.51 5.53 9.49
N TYR A 156 5.60 5.58 10.24
CA TYR A 156 5.85 6.62 11.25
C TYR A 156 6.67 7.82 10.71
N SER A 157 6.79 7.97 9.39
CA SER A 157 7.50 9.08 8.76
C SER A 157 6.57 10.04 8.02
N PRO A 158 7.03 11.27 7.72
CA PRO A 158 6.29 12.19 6.87
C PRO A 158 6.02 11.66 5.45
N ASP A 159 6.81 10.69 4.97
CA ASP A 159 6.69 10.13 3.63
C ASP A 159 5.36 9.37 3.42
N LEU A 160 4.76 8.81 4.48
CA LEU A 160 3.44 8.18 4.39
C LEU A 160 2.38 9.15 3.85
N TRP A 161 2.40 10.40 4.29
CA TRP A 161 1.36 11.37 3.97
C TRP A 161 1.33 11.75 2.49
N LYS A 162 2.47 11.60 1.78
CA LYS A 162 2.53 11.82 0.33
C LYS A 162 1.66 10.81 -0.44
N PHE A 163 1.49 9.59 0.09
CA PHE A 163 0.55 8.63 -0.50
C PHE A 163 -0.89 9.11 -0.37
N PHE A 164 -1.29 9.67 0.77
CA PHE A 164 -2.63 10.22 0.95
C PHE A 164 -2.85 11.46 0.07
N ASP A 165 -1.91 12.38 0.08
CA ASP A 165 -2.15 13.73 -0.45
C ASP A 165 -1.87 13.85 -1.95
N VAL A 166 -0.99 13.02 -2.50
CA VAL A 166 -0.46 13.20 -3.87
C VAL A 166 -0.46 11.91 -4.67
N TYR A 167 0.26 10.88 -4.22
CA TYR A 167 0.68 9.79 -5.12
C TYR A 167 -0.48 8.90 -5.59
N VAL A 168 -1.46 8.60 -4.72
CA VAL A 168 -2.64 7.81 -5.13
C VAL A 168 -3.61 8.58 -6.02
N HIS A 169 -3.43 9.91 -6.13
CA HIS A 169 -4.25 10.80 -6.95
C HIS A 169 -3.59 11.13 -8.29
N LEU A 170 -2.38 10.63 -8.56
CA LEU A 170 -1.63 10.96 -9.77
C LEU A 170 -2.44 10.65 -11.04
N PRO A 171 -2.42 11.55 -12.05
CA PRO A 171 -3.21 11.39 -13.27
C PRO A 171 -2.72 10.24 -14.16
N ASN A 172 -1.43 9.88 -14.05
CA ASN A 172 -0.92 8.66 -14.68
C ASN A 172 -1.47 7.45 -13.92
N PHE A 173 -2.43 6.75 -14.55
CA PHE A 173 -3.13 5.63 -13.96
C PHE A 173 -2.20 4.51 -13.49
N GLU A 174 -1.16 4.17 -14.26
CA GLU A 174 -0.22 3.10 -13.89
C GLU A 174 0.55 3.48 -12.63
N VAL A 175 1.06 4.71 -12.57
CA VAL A 175 1.83 5.21 -11.42
C VAL A 175 0.94 5.35 -10.18
N GLY A 176 -0.24 5.95 -10.31
CA GLY A 176 -1.18 6.10 -9.19
C GLY A 176 -1.67 4.75 -8.65
N SER A 177 -1.90 3.77 -9.53
CA SER A 177 -2.28 2.41 -9.12
C SER A 177 -1.14 1.69 -8.42
N ASP A 178 0.10 1.85 -8.88
CA ASP A 178 1.31 1.29 -8.24
C ASP A 178 1.56 1.92 -6.86
N ALA A 179 1.37 3.24 -6.74
CA ALA A 179 1.40 3.96 -5.46
C ALA A 179 0.33 3.42 -4.50
N PHE A 180 -0.91 3.23 -4.99
CA PHE A 180 -1.98 2.65 -4.19
C PHE A 180 -1.67 1.21 -3.75
N ALA A 181 -1.03 0.39 -4.61
CA ALA A 181 -0.61 -0.96 -4.23
C ALA A 181 0.39 -0.93 -3.06
N THR A 182 1.34 0.01 -3.08
CA THR A 182 2.30 0.22 -1.98
C THR A 182 1.61 0.71 -0.71
N PHE A 183 0.71 1.69 -0.85
CA PHE A 183 -0.09 2.23 0.23
C PHE A 183 -0.96 1.16 0.92
N LYS A 184 -1.63 0.33 0.13
CA LYS A 184 -2.38 -0.85 0.61
C LYS A 184 -1.47 -1.82 1.36
N ASP A 185 -0.31 -2.14 0.81
CA ASP A 185 0.62 -3.11 1.40
C ASP A 185 1.12 -2.66 2.78
N LEU A 186 1.43 -1.37 2.94
CA LEU A 186 1.80 -0.76 4.24
C LEU A 186 0.73 -0.99 5.32
N PHE A 187 -0.55 -0.94 4.96
CA PHE A 187 -1.67 -1.06 5.90
C PHE A 187 -2.18 -2.48 6.11
N THR A 188 -1.80 -3.43 5.26
CA THR A 188 -2.42 -4.76 5.26
C THR A 188 -1.45 -5.90 5.41
N ARG A 189 -0.14 -5.71 5.19
CA ARG A 189 0.85 -6.78 5.32
C ARG A 189 1.13 -7.16 6.77
N HIS A 190 1.61 -6.20 7.55
CA HIS A 190 2.05 -6.40 8.93
C HIS A 190 0.92 -6.03 9.89
N LYS A 191 0.03 -7.00 10.14
CA LYS A 191 -1.25 -6.78 10.83
C LYS A 191 -1.10 -6.08 12.18
N THR A 192 -0.17 -6.56 13.02
CA THR A 192 0.07 -5.99 14.36
C THR A 192 0.63 -4.57 14.30
N LEU A 193 1.58 -4.33 13.39
CA LEU A 193 2.17 -3.01 13.17
C LEU A 193 1.12 -2.00 12.68
N ALA A 194 0.32 -2.38 11.68
CA ALA A 194 -0.73 -1.55 11.12
C ALA A 194 -1.82 -1.25 12.17
N ALA A 195 -2.27 -2.25 12.93
CA ALA A 195 -3.25 -2.06 14.01
C ALA A 195 -2.73 -1.08 15.07
N THR A 196 -1.47 -1.25 15.51
CA THR A 196 -0.84 -0.35 16.49
C THR A 196 -0.74 1.08 15.95
N PHE A 197 -0.37 1.23 14.67
CA PHE A 197 -0.31 2.52 14.00
C PHE A 197 -1.68 3.19 13.92
N PHE A 198 -2.72 2.47 13.49
CA PHE A 198 -4.09 3.00 13.40
C PHE A 198 -4.64 3.41 14.75
N THR A 199 -4.49 2.58 15.79
CA THR A 199 -4.95 2.92 17.13
C THR A 199 -4.26 4.17 17.67
N SER A 200 -2.95 4.30 17.45
CA SER A 200 -2.18 5.43 17.97
C SER A 200 -2.39 6.74 17.19
N ASN A 201 -2.83 6.66 15.94
CA ASN A 201 -2.95 7.81 15.02
C ASN A 201 -4.36 7.93 14.42
N PHE A 202 -5.37 7.40 15.10
CA PHE A 202 -6.71 7.20 14.56
C PHE A 202 -7.28 8.47 13.93
N ASP A 203 -7.32 9.57 14.68
CA ASP A 203 -7.95 10.82 14.24
C ASP A 203 -7.30 11.37 12.97
N VAL A 204 -5.96 11.42 12.94
CA VAL A 204 -5.21 11.99 11.81
C VAL A 204 -5.33 11.10 10.58
N VAL A 205 -5.20 9.78 10.76
CA VAL A 205 -5.27 8.82 9.66
C VAL A 205 -6.66 8.82 9.03
N PHE A 206 -7.73 8.70 9.83
CA PHE A 206 -9.09 8.63 9.30
C PHE A 206 -9.63 9.97 8.82
N ALA A 207 -9.14 11.10 9.34
CA ALA A 207 -9.40 12.40 8.73
C ALA A 207 -8.84 12.47 7.29
N LYS A 208 -7.58 12.04 7.09
CA LYS A 208 -6.97 11.95 5.74
C LYS A 208 -7.65 10.88 4.87
N TYR A 209 -8.05 9.76 5.46
CA TYR A 209 -8.76 8.70 4.74
C TYR A 209 -10.11 9.18 4.21
N ASN A 210 -10.83 10.01 4.97
CA ASN A 210 -12.08 10.61 4.51
C ASN A 210 -11.89 11.48 3.26
N CYS A 211 -10.73 12.13 3.08
CA CYS A 211 -10.40 12.82 1.84
C CYS A 211 -10.28 11.85 0.66
N LEU A 212 -9.69 10.66 0.86
CA LEU A 212 -9.62 9.62 -0.18
C LEU A 212 -11.00 9.13 -0.61
N LEU A 213 -11.92 8.97 0.34
CA LEU A 213 -13.30 8.57 0.08
C LEU A 213 -14.11 9.64 -0.66
N MET A 214 -13.67 10.89 -0.60
CA MET A 214 -14.28 12.03 -1.29
C MET A 214 -13.50 12.47 -2.54
N SER A 215 -12.49 11.70 -2.94
CA SER A 215 -11.66 11.97 -4.11
C SER A 215 -12.50 12.08 -5.39
N GLU A 216 -12.17 13.07 -6.24
CA GLU A 216 -12.72 13.18 -7.59
C GLU A 216 -12.20 12.07 -8.52
N ASN A 217 -11.01 11.53 -8.23
CA ASN A 217 -10.48 10.35 -8.91
C ASN A 217 -11.29 9.11 -8.52
N TYR A 218 -12.08 8.59 -9.46
CA TYR A 218 -12.92 7.41 -9.31
C TYR A 218 -12.14 6.18 -8.83
N VAL A 219 -10.95 5.93 -9.39
CA VAL A 219 -10.14 4.75 -9.05
C VAL A 219 -9.69 4.85 -7.60
N THR A 220 -9.14 6.00 -7.20
CA THR A 220 -8.72 6.26 -5.83
C THR A 220 -9.90 6.09 -4.86
N ARG A 221 -11.06 6.70 -5.15
CA ARG A 221 -12.25 6.61 -4.31
C ARG A 221 -12.70 5.16 -4.13
N ARG A 222 -12.80 4.41 -5.23
CA ARG A 222 -13.21 3.00 -5.21
C ARG A 222 -12.24 2.12 -4.43
N GLN A 223 -10.95 2.21 -4.73
CA GLN A 223 -9.93 1.37 -4.09
C GLN A 223 -9.77 1.70 -2.61
N SER A 224 -9.89 2.98 -2.23
CA SER A 224 -9.86 3.41 -0.83
C SER A 224 -11.07 2.86 -0.07
N LEU A 225 -12.27 2.90 -0.66
CA LEU A 225 -13.45 2.36 0.00
C LEU A 225 -13.38 0.83 0.20
N LYS A 226 -12.87 0.12 -0.80
CA LYS A 226 -12.58 -1.32 -0.69
C LYS A 226 -11.56 -1.60 0.41
N LEU A 227 -10.44 -0.87 0.40
CA LEU A 227 -9.37 -1.02 1.39
C LEU A 227 -9.87 -0.70 2.81
N LEU A 228 -10.73 0.31 2.98
CA LEU A 228 -11.36 0.60 4.27
C LEU A 228 -12.14 -0.61 4.80
N GLY A 229 -12.94 -1.25 3.94
CA GLY A 229 -13.62 -2.49 4.30
C GLY A 229 -12.66 -3.59 4.75
N GLU A 230 -11.55 -3.78 4.02
CA GLU A 230 -10.50 -4.75 4.40
C GLU A 230 -9.84 -4.40 5.74
N ILE A 231 -9.57 -3.13 6.02
CA ILE A 231 -8.97 -2.67 7.28
C ILE A 231 -9.92 -2.93 8.45
N LEU A 232 -11.19 -2.52 8.32
CA LEU A 232 -12.18 -2.61 9.40
C LEU A 232 -12.57 -4.06 9.71
N LEU A 233 -12.56 -4.96 8.72
CA LEU A 233 -12.93 -6.37 8.91
C LEU A 233 -11.76 -7.25 9.36
N ASP A 234 -10.54 -6.72 9.41
CA ASP A 234 -9.39 -7.47 9.91
C ASP A 234 -9.47 -7.62 11.44
N ARG A 235 -9.31 -8.85 11.92
CA ARG A 235 -9.39 -9.19 13.36
C ARG A 235 -8.39 -8.41 14.21
N SER A 236 -7.22 -8.05 13.67
CA SER A 236 -6.20 -7.28 14.40
C SER A 236 -6.63 -5.84 14.62
N ASN A 237 -7.59 -5.35 13.83
CA ASN A 237 -8.11 -3.99 13.87
C ASN A 237 -9.45 -3.89 14.62
N PHE A 238 -9.78 -4.83 15.51
CA PHE A 238 -11.06 -4.83 16.21
C PHE A 238 -11.35 -3.51 16.95
N ASP A 239 -10.37 -2.97 17.68
CA ASP A 239 -10.53 -1.71 18.42
C ASP A 239 -10.67 -0.50 17.47
N VAL A 240 -9.91 -0.50 16.37
CA VAL A 240 -10.01 0.50 15.30
C VAL A 240 -11.38 0.45 14.65
N MET A 241 -11.89 -0.75 14.36
CA MET A 241 -13.22 -0.96 13.79
C MET A 241 -14.29 -0.45 14.74
N MET A 242 -14.24 -0.82 16.02
CA MET A 242 -15.21 -0.39 17.02
C MET A 242 -15.22 1.14 17.19
N THR A 243 -14.05 1.77 17.16
CA THR A 243 -13.92 3.23 17.17
C THR A 243 -14.55 3.84 15.91
N TYR A 244 -14.18 3.35 14.73
CA TYR A 244 -14.67 3.86 13.45
C TYR A 244 -16.19 3.77 13.30
N ILE A 245 -16.79 2.64 13.68
CA ILE A 245 -18.24 2.43 13.58
C ILE A 245 -19.03 3.10 14.70
N GLY A 246 -18.35 3.64 15.72
CA GLY A 246 -18.96 4.46 16.76
C GLY A 246 -19.20 5.91 16.33
N GLU A 247 -18.53 6.37 15.27
CA GLU A 247 -18.56 7.77 14.83
C GLU A 247 -19.72 8.07 13.87
N LYS A 248 -20.54 9.06 14.25
CA LYS A 248 -21.74 9.46 13.48
C LYS A 248 -21.42 9.97 12.08
N GLU A 249 -20.29 10.67 11.92
CA GLU A 249 -19.91 11.25 10.63
C GLU A 249 -19.44 10.16 9.66
N ASN A 250 -18.80 9.10 10.16
CA ASN A 250 -18.43 7.94 9.36
C ASN A 250 -19.67 7.18 8.86
N LEU A 251 -20.71 7.02 9.69
CA LEU A 251 -21.98 6.44 9.25
C LEU A 251 -22.63 7.27 8.15
N LYS A 252 -22.72 8.59 8.32
CA LYS A 252 -23.28 9.50 7.32
C LYS A 252 -22.50 9.42 6.00
N MET A 253 -21.17 9.37 6.07
CA MET A 253 -20.31 9.19 4.90
C MET A 253 -20.68 7.92 4.13
N MET A 254 -20.79 6.78 4.82
CA MET A 254 -21.19 5.52 4.17
C MET A 254 -22.60 5.57 3.59
N MET A 255 -23.56 6.18 4.29
CA MET A 255 -24.92 6.35 3.79
C MET A 255 -25.00 7.25 2.55
N ASN A 256 -24.15 8.27 2.46
CA ASN A 256 -24.04 9.11 1.27
C ASN A 256 -23.38 8.35 0.10
N LEU A 257 -22.33 7.56 0.35
CA LEU A 257 -21.67 6.75 -0.67
C LEU A 257 -22.56 5.62 -1.22
N LEU A 258 -23.52 5.11 -0.43
CA LEU A 258 -24.59 4.23 -0.94
C LEU A 258 -25.44 4.92 -2.01
N ARG A 259 -25.45 6.25 -2.08
CA ARG A 259 -26.19 7.03 -3.08
C ARG A 259 -25.29 7.59 -4.19
N ASP A 260 -24.02 7.19 -4.25
CA ASP A 260 -23.09 7.59 -5.31
C ASP A 260 -23.62 7.19 -6.70
N THR A 261 -23.26 7.92 -7.74
CA THR A 261 -23.69 7.60 -9.12
C THR A 261 -23.15 6.28 -9.65
N SER A 262 -22.04 5.78 -9.09
CA SER A 262 -21.39 4.54 -9.50
C SER A 262 -21.86 3.35 -8.67
N ALA A 263 -22.47 2.36 -9.33
CA ALA A 263 -22.86 1.10 -8.69
C ALA A 263 -21.69 0.40 -7.97
N ASN A 264 -20.46 0.50 -8.51
CA ASN A 264 -19.30 -0.10 -7.85
C ASN A 264 -18.95 0.60 -6.53
N ILE A 265 -19.04 1.94 -6.46
CA ILE A 265 -18.83 2.68 -5.21
C ILE A 265 -19.89 2.32 -4.19
N GLN A 266 -21.16 2.31 -4.61
CA GLN A 266 -22.26 1.92 -3.73
C GLN A 266 -22.06 0.51 -3.15
N PHE A 267 -21.56 -0.43 -3.97
CA PHE A 267 -21.33 -1.81 -3.55
C PHE A 267 -20.22 -1.91 -2.50
N GLU A 268 -19.10 -1.21 -2.68
CA GLU A 268 -18.05 -1.18 -1.65
C GLU A 268 -18.53 -0.45 -0.38
N ALA A 269 -19.35 0.61 -0.52
CA ALA A 269 -19.96 1.33 0.60
C ALA A 269 -20.88 0.41 1.43
N PHE A 270 -21.61 -0.49 0.77
CA PHE A 270 -22.45 -1.48 1.42
C PHE A 270 -21.65 -2.39 2.36
N HIS A 271 -20.45 -2.83 1.95
CA HIS A 271 -19.61 -3.70 2.78
C HIS A 271 -19.10 -3.02 4.05
N VAL A 272 -18.95 -1.70 4.06
CA VAL A 272 -18.61 -0.94 5.27
C VAL A 272 -19.89 -0.62 6.07
N PHE A 273 -20.96 -0.17 5.41
CA PHE A 273 -22.24 0.15 6.04
C PHE A 273 -22.82 -1.03 6.82
N LYS A 274 -22.72 -2.27 6.29
CA LYS A 274 -23.22 -3.46 6.99
C LYS A 274 -22.58 -3.64 8.37
N VAL A 275 -21.33 -3.22 8.55
CA VAL A 275 -20.61 -3.35 9.84
C VAL A 275 -21.24 -2.45 10.91
N PHE A 276 -21.67 -1.24 10.54
CA PHE A 276 -22.39 -0.34 11.46
C PHE A 276 -23.70 -0.96 11.94
N VAL A 277 -24.46 -1.56 11.03
CA VAL A 277 -25.76 -2.17 11.35
C VAL A 277 -25.61 -3.50 12.08
N ALA A 278 -24.57 -4.27 11.78
CA ALA A 278 -24.28 -5.55 12.44
C ALA A 278 -23.71 -5.40 13.86
N ASN A 279 -23.17 -4.22 14.22
CA ASN A 279 -22.61 -3.99 15.55
C ASN A 279 -23.65 -4.24 16.66
N PRO A 280 -23.48 -5.19 17.59
CA PRO A 280 -24.44 -5.41 18.67
C PRO A 280 -24.39 -4.32 19.75
N LYS A 281 -23.28 -3.59 19.87
CA LYS A 281 -23.03 -2.52 20.86
C LYS A 281 -23.05 -1.14 20.20
N LYS A 282 -24.09 -0.84 19.44
CA LYS A 282 -24.22 0.46 18.73
C LYS A 282 -24.32 1.60 19.75
N PRO A 283 -23.53 2.67 19.62
CA PRO A 283 -23.78 3.90 20.36
C PRO A 283 -25.18 4.45 20.07
N GLU A 284 -25.76 5.18 21.03
CA GLU A 284 -27.11 5.75 20.91
C GLU A 284 -27.24 6.67 19.68
N ALA A 285 -26.24 7.50 19.41
CA ALA A 285 -26.21 8.38 18.24
C ALA A 285 -26.29 7.61 16.90
N ILE A 286 -25.61 6.46 16.82
CA ILE A 286 -25.66 5.57 15.64
C ILE A 286 -27.03 4.93 15.51
N SER A 287 -27.57 4.39 16.62
CA SER A 287 -28.90 3.79 16.66
C SER A 287 -29.98 4.78 16.25
N GLN A 288 -29.93 6.03 16.73
CA GLN A 288 -30.88 7.07 16.39
C GLN A 288 -30.87 7.40 14.90
N ILE A 289 -29.69 7.51 14.27
CA ILE A 289 -29.58 7.75 12.83
C ILE A 289 -30.21 6.59 12.03
N LEU A 290 -29.92 5.34 12.41
CA LEU A 290 -30.47 4.16 11.74
C LEU A 290 -32.00 4.08 11.89
N VAL A 291 -32.53 4.33 13.10
CA VAL A 291 -33.97 4.35 13.37
C VAL A 291 -34.68 5.45 12.57
N ASN A 292 -34.15 6.68 12.60
CA ASN A 292 -34.75 7.82 11.89
C ASN A 292 -34.80 7.63 10.36
N ASN A 293 -33.93 6.78 9.81
CA ASN A 293 -33.85 6.49 8.39
C ASN A 293 -34.31 5.06 8.05
N ARG A 294 -34.84 4.30 9.02
CA ARG A 294 -35.08 2.85 8.92
C ARG A 294 -35.90 2.48 7.70
N ASP A 295 -37.07 3.08 7.55
CA ASP A 295 -38.02 2.70 6.49
C ASP A 295 -37.46 3.03 5.10
N LYS A 296 -36.74 4.16 4.98
CA LYS A 296 -36.04 4.58 3.75
C LYS A 296 -34.89 3.63 3.42
N LEU A 297 -34.09 3.24 4.42
CA LEU A 297 -32.99 2.29 4.26
C LEU A 297 -33.49 0.91 3.81
N ILE A 298 -34.56 0.41 4.43
CA ILE A 298 -35.17 -0.88 4.05
C ILE A 298 -35.69 -0.81 2.61
N ALA A 299 -36.44 0.25 2.26
CA ALA A 299 -36.97 0.43 0.91
C ALA A 299 -35.86 0.50 -0.15
N TYR A 300 -34.75 1.20 0.18
CA TYR A 300 -33.57 1.25 -0.67
C TYR A 300 -32.92 -0.13 -0.83
N LEU A 301 -32.64 -0.84 0.28
CA LEU A 301 -31.96 -2.14 0.28
C LEU A 301 -32.75 -3.23 -0.46
N LYS A 302 -34.09 -3.20 -0.43
CA LYS A 302 -34.93 -4.13 -1.21
C LYS A 302 -34.67 -4.07 -2.72
N ASN A 303 -34.27 -2.90 -3.22
CA ASN A 303 -33.99 -2.65 -4.63
C ASN A 303 -32.48 -2.55 -4.94
N PHE A 304 -31.63 -2.69 -3.93
CA PHE A 304 -30.20 -2.46 -4.06
C PHE A 304 -29.51 -3.59 -4.85
N GLN A 305 -29.05 -3.23 -6.06
CA GLN A 305 -28.24 -4.07 -6.95
C GLN A 305 -28.74 -5.51 -7.13
N ASN A 306 -30.05 -5.68 -7.32
CA ASN A 306 -30.71 -7.00 -7.46
C ASN A 306 -30.24 -7.80 -8.69
N SER A 307 -29.54 -7.19 -9.63
CA SER A 307 -28.93 -7.89 -10.78
C SER A 307 -27.71 -8.73 -10.41
N LYS A 308 -27.17 -8.59 -9.18
CA LYS A 308 -26.06 -9.43 -8.70
C LYS A 308 -26.60 -10.75 -8.17
N GLU A 309 -26.15 -11.85 -8.75
CA GLU A 309 -26.55 -13.23 -8.41
C GLU A 309 -25.66 -13.88 -7.33
N ASP A 310 -24.76 -13.11 -6.70
CA ASP A 310 -23.89 -13.61 -5.63
C ASP A 310 -24.73 -14.02 -4.39
N PRO A 311 -24.77 -15.32 -4.03
CA PRO A 311 -25.57 -15.81 -2.92
C PRO A 311 -25.20 -15.16 -1.58
N GLN A 312 -23.90 -14.90 -1.36
CA GLN A 312 -23.43 -14.27 -0.12
C GLN A 312 -23.98 -12.86 0.01
N PHE A 313 -23.93 -12.07 -1.08
CA PHE A 313 -24.48 -10.72 -1.08
C PHE A 313 -26.00 -10.71 -0.82
N ILE A 314 -26.75 -11.64 -1.41
CA ILE A 314 -28.20 -11.75 -1.21
C ILE A 314 -28.52 -12.04 0.26
N GLU A 315 -27.78 -12.97 0.88
CA GLU A 315 -27.93 -13.31 2.30
C GLU A 315 -27.56 -12.13 3.21
N GLU A 316 -26.41 -11.49 2.97
CA GLU A 316 -25.96 -10.31 3.73
C GLU A 316 -27.00 -9.18 3.68
N LYS A 317 -27.59 -8.94 2.50
CA LYS A 317 -28.63 -7.93 2.31
C LYS A 317 -29.92 -8.28 3.06
N ALA A 318 -30.34 -9.55 3.02
CA ALA A 318 -31.53 -10.01 3.73
C ALA A 318 -31.34 -9.91 5.25
N LEU A 319 -30.16 -10.32 5.76
CA LEU A 319 -29.80 -10.18 7.18
C LEU A 319 -29.79 -8.70 7.59
N LEU A 320 -29.23 -7.82 6.77
CA LEU A 320 -29.19 -6.39 7.03
C LEU A 320 -30.59 -5.78 7.14
N ILE A 321 -31.51 -6.13 6.23
CA ILE A 321 -32.91 -5.70 6.27
C ILE A 321 -33.59 -6.18 7.55
N ARG A 322 -33.47 -7.46 7.89
CA ARG A 322 -34.04 -8.01 9.14
C ARG A 322 -33.49 -7.32 10.38
N THR A 323 -32.19 -7.01 10.39
CA THR A 323 -31.54 -6.30 11.50
C THR A 323 -32.11 -4.88 11.64
N LEU A 324 -32.33 -4.17 10.54
CA LEU A 324 -32.94 -2.84 10.54
C LEU A 324 -34.41 -2.88 10.98
N GLU A 325 -35.20 -3.86 10.54
CA GLU A 325 -36.59 -4.06 10.97
C GLU A 325 -36.70 -4.28 12.48
N GLY A 326 -35.74 -5.00 13.06
CA GLY A 326 -35.65 -5.26 14.50
C GLY A 326 -35.17 -4.09 15.35
N LEU A 327 -34.70 -2.97 14.75
CA LEU A 327 -34.31 -1.80 15.51
C LEU A 327 -35.54 -1.14 16.14
N LYS A 328 -35.57 -1.12 17.48
CA LYS A 328 -36.59 -0.43 18.24
C LYS A 328 -36.32 1.07 18.22
N VAL A 329 -37.38 1.86 18.02
CA VAL A 329 -37.37 3.28 18.34
C VAL A 329 -37.15 3.36 19.85
N GLY A 330 -36.10 4.04 20.30
CA GLY A 330 -35.93 4.29 21.72
C GLY A 330 -37.22 4.89 22.26
N GLU A 331 -37.85 4.22 23.24
CA GLU A 331 -38.78 4.89 24.12
C GLU A 331 -38.02 6.10 24.65
N ALA A 332 -38.46 7.29 24.24
CA ALA A 332 -38.10 8.50 24.96
C ALA A 332 -38.38 8.17 26.42
N THR A 333 -37.35 8.24 27.27
CA THR A 333 -37.52 8.19 28.71
C THR A 333 -38.47 9.33 29.08
N ALA A 334 -39.76 9.02 29.11
CA ALA A 334 -40.78 9.84 29.70
C ALA A 334 -40.51 9.79 31.20
N GLU A 335 -39.63 10.67 31.67
CA GLU A 335 -39.64 11.10 33.05
C GLU A 335 -41.07 11.54 33.35
N THR A 336 -41.81 10.66 34.02
CA THR A 336 -43.12 10.98 34.54
C THR A 336 -42.87 12.01 35.64
N PRO A 337 -43.42 13.23 35.56
CA PRO A 337 -43.23 14.21 36.63
C PRO A 337 -43.76 13.60 37.93
N PRO A 338 -43.06 13.74 39.07
CA PRO A 338 -43.59 13.29 40.33
C PRO A 338 -44.91 14.04 40.59
N ALA A 339 -45.95 13.27 40.92
CA ALA A 339 -47.26 13.79 41.24
C ALA A 339 -47.16 14.83 42.38
N PRO A 340 -47.95 15.91 42.36
CA PRO A 340 -47.94 16.90 43.42
C PRO A 340 -48.43 16.24 44.71
N SER A 341 -47.56 16.21 45.72
CA SER A 341 -47.91 15.82 47.08
C SER A 341 -49.04 16.72 47.58
N SER A 342 -50.20 16.12 47.77
CA SER A 342 -51.34 16.74 48.43
C SER A 342 -51.24 16.44 49.92
N GLN A 343 -51.43 17.49 50.72
CA GLN A 343 -51.53 17.59 52.19
C GLN A 343 -50.25 17.96 52.94
#